data_AF-A0A2V6Y8C9-F1
#
_entry.id   AF-A0A2V6Y8C9-F1
#
_cell.length_a   1.000
_cell.length_b   1.000
_cell.length_c   1.000
_cell.angle_alpha   90.00
_cell.angle_beta   90.00
_cell.angle_gamma   90.00
#
_symmetry.space_group_name_H-M   'P 1'
#
loop_
_entity.id
_entity.type
_entity.pdbx_description
1 polymer ?
#
loop_
_entity_poly.entity_id
_entity_poly.type
_entity_poly.pdbx_seq_one_letter_code
_entity_poly.pdbx_strand_id
1 'polypeptide(L)'
;MRSASGRSCVARASRRRTSSRSAGWSSSTRGSSTPARAPTPTRRPRRPTSRCSCRRRSARRSRSWRTSSWIGTADERRPDGLDVIVTLTTDFGVRDPYVAEMKGAILGIARTAGATVQLVDVTHEVARHDVVEGALALEAATPFFPRGTVHVAVIDPGVGTARRGMVVAARGQVFVGPDNGVFTPFLSGTDWRAFELAAPEYRLPAVSRTFHGRDVFAPAAAHVAVGVDVARLGPAVTDPVRLAWEGARERAGTLEGAVIHVDRFGNLVTSLFAEAVAARLGARIRVSVRGRAIPMVNTYGELERGGLGALAGSSGRLEIAVREGSAAAALRARRGTRVTVSPTSSSRNPARARGPS
;
A
#
# COMPACT_ATOMS: atom_id res chain seq x y z
N MET A 1 -41.05 4.71 -55.70
CA MET A 1 -41.63 3.35 -55.57
C MET A 1 -41.48 2.93 -54.10
N ARG A 2 -42.51 3.16 -53.27
CA ARG A 2 -43.36 2.16 -52.55
C ARG A 2 -42.55 1.18 -51.66
N SER A 3 -42.48 1.42 -50.34
CA SER A 3 -43.35 0.89 -49.23
C SER A 3 -43.00 -0.56 -48.85
N ALA A 4 -42.95 -1.04 -47.60
CA ALA A 4 -43.82 -0.85 -46.42
C ALA A 4 -43.09 -1.49 -45.20
N SER A 5 -42.93 -0.86 -44.04
CA SER A 5 -43.81 -0.77 -42.85
C SER A 5 -44.12 -2.08 -42.12
N GLY A 6 -43.80 -2.12 -40.82
CA GLY A 6 -44.32 -3.08 -39.85
C GLY A 6 -44.15 -2.55 -38.42
N ARG A 7 -45.14 -1.81 -37.91
CA ARG A 7 -45.38 -1.55 -36.49
C ARG A 7 -46.62 -2.35 -36.07
N SER A 8 -46.65 -2.85 -34.85
CA SER A 8 -47.89 -3.19 -34.13
C SER A 8 -47.72 -2.89 -32.64
N CYS A 9 -48.82 -2.47 -32.04
CA CYS A 9 -48.97 -1.73 -30.80
C CYS A 9 -49.80 -2.53 -29.79
N VAL A 10 -49.47 -2.33 -28.50
CA VAL A 10 -50.40 -2.08 -27.36
C VAL A 10 -51.34 -3.19 -26.88
N ALA A 11 -51.24 -3.51 -25.58
CA ALA A 11 -52.41 -3.60 -24.70
C ALA A 11 -52.06 -3.15 -23.26
N ARG A 12 -52.68 -2.04 -22.84
CA ARG A 12 -52.79 -1.58 -21.45
C ARG A 12 -54.01 -2.25 -20.82
N ALA A 13 -53.92 -2.67 -19.56
CA ALA A 13 -55.08 -2.85 -18.70
C ALA A 13 -54.83 -2.12 -17.37
N SER A 14 -55.82 -1.36 -16.92
CA SER A 14 -55.78 -0.51 -15.73
C SER A 14 -57.02 -0.74 -14.88
N ARG A 15 -56.88 -0.42 -13.58
CA ARG A 15 -57.89 -0.16 -12.54
C ARG A 15 -58.35 -1.37 -11.72
N ARG A 16 -58.12 -1.29 -10.40
CA ARG A 16 -59.13 -0.76 -9.45
C ARG A 16 -58.48 -0.38 -8.12
N ARG A 17 -58.89 0.78 -7.60
CA ARG A 17 -58.74 1.27 -6.23
C ARG A 17 -59.90 0.72 -5.39
N THR A 18 -59.64 0.34 -4.15
CA THR A 18 -60.60 0.45 -3.04
C THR A 18 -59.85 0.80 -1.76
N SER A 19 -60.43 1.76 -1.04
CA SER A 19 -60.03 2.36 0.24
C SER A 19 -60.72 1.70 1.43
N SER A 20 -60.09 1.71 2.62
CA SER A 20 -60.68 1.94 3.96
C SER A 20 -59.61 1.66 5.03
N ARG A 21 -59.28 2.62 5.92
CA ARG A 21 -59.75 2.77 7.33
C ARG A 21 -59.46 1.52 8.19
N SER A 22 -59.03 1.54 9.45
CA SER A 22 -58.64 2.53 10.46
C SER A 22 -58.48 1.76 11.79
N ALA A 23 -57.64 2.24 12.71
CA ALA A 23 -57.62 1.94 14.16
C ALA A 23 -57.27 0.49 14.60
N GLY A 24 -56.62 0.24 15.73
CA GLY A 24 -56.12 1.07 16.82
C GLY A 24 -55.71 0.19 18.01
N TRP A 25 -54.95 0.78 18.94
CA TRP A 25 -54.81 0.42 20.38
C TRP A 25 -54.13 -0.91 20.73
N SER A 26 -53.41 -1.10 21.83
CA SER A 26 -53.04 -0.32 23.04
C SER A 26 -52.07 -1.23 23.84
N SER A 27 -50.87 -0.78 24.21
CA SER A 27 -50.47 -0.25 25.52
C SER A 27 -50.17 -1.27 26.65
N SER A 28 -49.12 -0.91 27.42
CA SER A 28 -48.96 -1.11 28.88
C SER A 28 -48.40 -2.48 29.34
N THR A 29 -47.59 -2.66 30.41
CA THR A 29 -46.87 -1.78 31.36
C THR A 29 -46.01 -2.65 32.32
N ARG A 30 -44.91 -2.06 32.83
CA ARG A 30 -44.36 -2.07 34.23
C ARG A 30 -43.82 -3.34 34.93
N GLY A 31 -42.71 -3.10 35.65
CA GLY A 31 -42.31 -3.67 36.96
C GLY A 31 -40.78 -3.72 37.13
N SER A 32 -40.07 -2.77 37.79
CA SER A 32 -39.75 -2.65 39.25
C SER A 32 -39.13 -3.92 39.86
N SER A 33 -38.08 -3.98 40.70
CA SER A 33 -37.37 -3.01 41.56
C SER A 33 -36.28 -3.74 42.41
N THR A 34 -35.04 -3.23 42.43
CA THR A 34 -34.12 -2.95 43.60
C THR A 34 -33.45 -4.09 44.46
N PRO A 35 -32.48 -3.80 45.41
CA PRO A 35 -31.08 -4.31 45.39
C PRO A 35 -30.52 -4.91 46.72
N ALA A 36 -29.24 -5.32 46.80
CA ALA A 36 -28.44 -5.44 48.05
C ALA A 36 -26.93 -5.61 47.75
N ARG A 37 -26.02 -4.70 48.15
CA ARG A 37 -25.33 -4.47 49.45
C ARG A 37 -24.02 -5.28 49.65
N ALA A 38 -22.91 -4.56 49.83
CA ALA A 38 -21.57 -5.04 50.23
C ALA A 38 -21.52 -5.47 51.72
N PRO A 39 -20.40 -6.07 52.19
CA PRO A 39 -19.35 -5.24 52.82
C PRO A 39 -17.88 -5.75 52.70
N THR A 40 -16.93 -4.82 52.75
CA THR A 40 -15.53 -4.95 53.25
C THR A 40 -15.54 -4.92 54.80
N PRO A 41 -14.49 -5.29 55.60
CA PRO A 41 -13.18 -4.58 55.57
C PRO A 41 -11.92 -5.28 56.18
N THR A 42 -10.80 -4.53 56.12
CA THR A 42 -9.59 -4.57 56.98
C THR A 42 -8.54 -5.65 56.67
N ARG A 43 -7.23 -5.37 56.54
CA ARG A 43 -6.32 -4.77 57.54
C ARG A 43 -4.95 -4.48 56.89
N ARG A 44 -4.36 -3.31 57.17
CA ARG A 44 -2.89 -3.09 57.09
C ARG A 44 -2.24 -3.56 58.40
N PRO A 45 -0.95 -3.93 58.38
CA PRO A 45 0.01 -3.07 59.08
C PRO A 45 1.32 -2.84 58.32
N ARG A 46 2.05 -1.85 58.84
CA ARG A 46 3.30 -1.28 58.35
C ARG A 46 4.52 -2.15 58.68
N ARG A 47 5.55 -1.96 57.85
CA ARG A 47 6.96 -2.39 57.91
C ARG A 47 7.59 -2.56 59.30
N PRO A 48 8.66 -3.38 59.34
CA PRO A 48 9.92 -2.94 59.93
C PRO A 48 11.07 -2.91 58.90
N THR A 49 12.01 -2.03 59.20
CA THR A 49 13.28 -1.79 58.52
C THR A 49 14.35 -2.76 59.00
N SER A 50 15.10 -3.38 58.07
CA SER A 50 16.45 -3.89 58.35
C SER A 50 17.25 -4.01 57.06
N ARG A 51 18.39 -3.33 57.01
CA ARG A 51 19.47 -3.55 56.06
C ARG A 51 20.06 -4.95 56.30
N CYS A 52 20.25 -5.74 55.25
CA CYS A 52 21.33 -6.73 55.22
C CYS A 52 21.81 -6.94 53.78
N SER A 53 23.12 -6.89 53.64
CA SER A 53 23.90 -7.00 52.41
C SER A 53 24.15 -8.46 52.04
N CYS A 54 23.96 -8.84 50.76
CA CYS A 54 24.71 -9.94 50.13
C CYS A 54 24.52 -10.00 48.60
N ARG A 55 25.66 -9.81 47.91
CA ARG A 55 26.15 -10.43 46.66
C ARG A 55 25.17 -10.80 45.51
N ARG A 56 25.43 -10.13 44.38
CA ARG A 56 25.52 -10.63 42.98
C ARG A 56 24.60 -11.77 42.55
N ARG A 57 23.62 -11.44 41.70
CA ARG A 57 23.28 -12.22 40.49
C ARG A 57 22.94 -11.26 39.35
N SER A 58 23.54 -11.50 38.19
CA SER A 58 23.38 -10.75 36.94
C SER A 58 21.92 -10.74 36.48
N ALA A 59 21.21 -9.63 36.69
CA ALA A 59 19.95 -9.37 36.04
C ALA A 59 20.23 -8.89 34.61
N ARG A 60 19.99 -9.79 33.66
CA ARG A 60 19.79 -9.48 32.24
C ARG A 60 18.80 -8.32 32.17
N ARG A 61 19.27 -7.15 31.73
CA ARG A 61 18.41 -5.98 31.46
C ARG A 61 17.35 -6.40 30.45
N SER A 62 16.14 -6.71 30.93
CA SER A 62 14.95 -6.67 30.09
C SER A 62 14.87 -5.24 29.57
N ARG A 63 15.11 -5.05 28.27
CA ARG A 63 14.84 -3.79 27.59
C ARG A 63 13.35 -3.53 27.73
N SER A 64 12.98 -2.70 28.71
CA SER A 64 11.66 -2.10 28.77
C SER A 64 11.54 -1.23 27.52
N TRP A 65 10.76 -1.72 26.56
CA TRP A 65 10.42 -0.96 25.37
C TRP A 65 9.68 0.29 25.83
N ARG A 66 10.34 1.45 25.77
CA ARG A 66 9.64 2.73 25.90
C ARG A 66 8.69 2.80 24.72
N THR A 67 7.40 2.87 25.03
CA THR A 67 6.31 3.18 24.10
C THR A 67 6.47 4.63 23.65
N SER A 68 7.36 4.89 22.70
CA SER A 68 7.29 6.12 21.92
C SER A 68 6.16 5.93 20.92
N SER A 69 5.10 6.72 21.03
CA SER A 69 4.09 6.83 19.98
C SER A 69 4.80 7.13 18.66
N TRP A 70 4.46 6.39 17.60
CA TRP A 70 5.15 6.49 16.31
C TRP A 70 4.66 7.67 15.47
N ILE A 71 3.43 8.09 15.74
CA ILE A 71 3.00 9.47 15.56
C ILE A 71 3.72 10.22 16.69
N GLY A 72 4.51 11.24 16.37
CA GLY A 72 5.43 11.93 17.28
C GLY A 72 4.99 12.02 18.74
N THR A 73 5.97 12.01 19.64
CA THR A 73 5.75 12.21 21.09
C THR A 73 4.65 13.22 21.35
N ALA A 74 3.75 12.90 22.28
CA ALA A 74 2.54 13.63 22.68
C ALA A 74 2.74 15.11 23.13
N ASP A 75 3.85 15.74 22.77
CA ASP A 75 4.22 17.13 23.03
C ASP A 75 4.25 17.99 21.74
N GLU A 76 4.22 17.38 20.55
CA GLU A 76 3.77 18.07 19.35
C GLU A 76 2.27 17.80 19.21
N ARG A 77 1.44 18.64 19.85
CA ARG A 77 0.06 18.78 19.41
C ARG A 77 0.11 18.88 17.88
N ARG A 78 -0.51 17.93 17.17
CA ARG A 78 -0.81 18.11 15.74
C ARG A 78 -1.34 19.55 15.64
N PRO A 79 -0.71 20.45 14.88
CA PRO A 79 -1.18 21.82 14.77
C PRO A 79 -2.68 21.74 14.53
N ASP A 80 -3.45 22.36 15.43
CA ASP A 80 -4.91 22.23 15.44
C ASP A 80 -5.42 22.47 14.00
N GLY A 81 -5.96 21.43 13.37
CA GLY A 81 -6.53 21.52 12.01
C GLY A 81 -5.72 20.98 10.83
N LEU A 82 -4.64 20.19 11.01
CA LEU A 82 -4.08 19.43 9.87
C LEU A 82 -4.93 18.18 9.56
N ASP A 83 -5.56 18.20 8.38
CA ASP A 83 -6.29 17.07 7.81
C ASP A 83 -5.39 15.85 7.67
N VAL A 84 -5.82 14.72 8.24
CA VAL A 84 -5.06 13.47 8.08
C VAL A 84 -5.34 12.91 6.70
N ILE A 85 -4.30 12.66 5.91
CA ILE A 85 -4.46 12.08 4.58
C ILE A 85 -4.57 10.56 4.69
N VAL A 86 -5.65 10.02 4.13
CA VAL A 86 -5.80 8.58 3.88
C VAL A 86 -5.84 8.36 2.38
N THR A 87 -4.89 7.58 1.86
CA THR A 87 -4.84 7.26 0.44
C THR A 87 -5.46 5.89 0.15
N LEU A 88 -5.97 5.69 -1.07
CA LEU A 88 -6.54 4.41 -1.51
C LEU A 88 -5.90 3.94 -2.82
N THR A 89 -5.41 2.70 -2.82
CA THR A 89 -4.90 1.99 -3.99
C THR A 89 -5.60 0.64 -4.11
N THR A 90 -6.38 0.39 -5.16
CA THR A 90 -7.13 -0.88 -5.32
C THR A 90 -7.16 -1.38 -6.77
N ASP A 91 -7.65 -2.61 -6.97
CA ASP A 91 -7.95 -3.21 -8.27
C ASP A 91 -9.46 -3.32 -8.56
N PHE A 92 -10.28 -2.53 -7.85
CA PHE A 92 -11.75 -2.60 -7.91
C PHE A 92 -12.36 -1.89 -9.13
N GLY A 93 -11.59 -1.02 -9.78
CA GLY A 93 -12.07 -0.05 -10.74
C GLY A 93 -12.96 1.02 -10.12
N VAL A 94 -13.45 1.93 -10.97
CA VAL A 94 -14.36 3.02 -10.56
C VAL A 94 -15.81 2.81 -10.96
N ARG A 95 -16.14 1.65 -11.55
CA ARG A 95 -17.50 1.35 -12.05
C ARG A 95 -18.48 0.96 -10.94
N ASP A 96 -18.01 0.19 -9.98
CA ASP A 96 -18.81 -0.43 -8.93
C ASP A 96 -18.64 0.30 -7.58
N PRO A 97 -19.55 0.14 -6.60
CA PRO A 97 -19.58 0.99 -5.40
C PRO A 97 -18.46 0.72 -4.39
N TYR A 98 -17.61 -0.28 -4.62
CA TYR A 98 -16.64 -0.78 -3.64
C TYR A 98 -15.76 0.32 -3.03
N VAL A 99 -15.21 1.20 -3.87
CA VAL A 99 -14.37 2.31 -3.40
C VAL A 99 -15.18 3.28 -2.53
N ALA A 100 -16.41 3.61 -2.93
CA ALA A 100 -17.27 4.51 -2.18
C ALA A 100 -17.64 3.93 -0.81
N GLU A 101 -17.89 2.62 -0.73
CA GLU A 101 -18.16 1.93 0.54
C GLU A 101 -16.97 2.00 1.51
N MET A 102 -15.74 1.81 1.00
CA MET A 102 -14.52 1.98 1.81
C MET A 102 -14.37 3.42 2.33
N LYS A 103 -14.57 4.41 1.45
CA LYS A 103 -14.53 5.83 1.81
C LYS A 103 -15.58 6.17 2.88
N GLY A 104 -16.79 5.65 2.73
CA GLY A 104 -17.87 5.81 3.70
C GLY A 104 -17.52 5.24 5.07
N ALA A 105 -16.92 4.06 5.12
CA ALA A 105 -16.44 3.47 6.37
C ALA A 105 -15.37 4.35 7.06
N ILE A 106 -14.40 4.87 6.28
CA ILE A 106 -13.36 5.76 6.82
C ILE A 106 -13.97 7.05 7.37
N LEU A 107 -14.81 7.72 6.56
CA LEU A 107 -15.43 8.99 6.95
C LEU A 107 -16.36 8.84 8.16
N GLY A 108 -17.10 7.73 8.26
CA GLY A 108 -17.98 7.45 9.40
C GLY A 108 -17.22 7.36 10.72
N ILE A 109 -16.10 6.64 10.72
CA ILE A 109 -15.23 6.51 11.91
C ILE A 109 -14.55 7.84 12.23
N ALA A 110 -14.00 8.53 11.23
CA ALA A 110 -13.37 9.83 11.40
C ALA A 110 -14.33 10.87 12.00
N ARG A 111 -15.56 10.94 11.46
CA ARG A 111 -16.61 11.84 11.96
C ARG A 111 -16.98 11.53 13.40
N THR A 112 -17.11 10.26 13.76
CA THR A 112 -17.43 9.84 15.13
C THR A 112 -16.33 10.26 16.11
N ALA A 113 -15.07 10.24 15.67
CA ALA A 113 -13.92 10.67 16.46
C ALA A 113 -13.71 12.20 16.45
N GLY A 114 -14.54 12.98 15.75
CA GLY A 114 -14.37 14.43 15.63
C GLY A 114 -13.14 14.85 14.81
N ALA A 115 -12.66 13.99 13.91
CA ALA A 115 -11.48 14.23 13.10
C ALA A 115 -11.85 14.53 11.63
N THR A 116 -11.07 15.40 10.99
CA THR A 116 -11.14 15.64 9.55
C THR A 116 -10.08 14.78 8.84
N VAL A 117 -10.52 14.04 7.82
CA VAL A 117 -9.67 13.17 7.00
C VAL A 117 -9.82 13.54 5.55
N GLN A 118 -8.69 13.74 4.86
CA GLN A 118 -8.66 13.94 3.42
C GLN A 118 -8.43 12.58 2.73
N LEU A 119 -9.39 12.18 1.90
CA LEU A 119 -9.29 10.97 1.10
C LEU A 119 -8.65 11.27 -0.25
N VAL A 120 -7.61 10.53 -0.62
CA VAL A 120 -6.92 10.68 -1.91
C VAL A 120 -6.82 9.33 -2.60
N ASP A 121 -7.35 9.22 -3.81
CA ASP A 121 -7.19 8.01 -4.60
C ASP A 121 -5.84 8.05 -5.30
N VAL A 122 -4.99 7.05 -5.07
CA VAL A 122 -3.77 6.86 -5.87
C VAL A 122 -4.16 6.28 -7.22
N THR A 123 -4.89 5.15 -7.19
CA THR A 123 -5.51 4.53 -8.38
C THR A 123 -6.45 3.40 -7.93
N HIS A 124 -7.48 3.14 -8.72
CA HIS A 124 -8.36 1.97 -8.58
C HIS A 124 -8.29 1.05 -9.80
N GLU A 125 -7.43 1.38 -10.76
CA GLU A 125 -7.33 0.72 -12.06
C GLU A 125 -6.11 -0.19 -12.15
N VAL A 126 -5.55 -0.60 -11.00
CA VAL A 126 -4.54 -1.66 -10.96
C VAL A 126 -5.12 -2.90 -11.65
N ALA A 127 -4.33 -3.59 -12.48
CA ALA A 127 -4.80 -4.80 -13.11
C ALA A 127 -5.28 -5.81 -12.05
N ARG A 128 -6.42 -6.46 -12.34
CA ARG A 128 -7.07 -7.38 -11.41
C ARG A 128 -6.08 -8.39 -10.86
N HIS A 129 -5.98 -8.45 -9.53
CA HIS A 129 -5.12 -9.35 -8.78
C HIS A 129 -3.60 -9.12 -8.96
N ASP A 130 -3.16 -8.08 -9.68
CA ASP A 130 -1.74 -7.78 -9.85
C ASP A 130 -1.17 -7.02 -8.64
N VAL A 131 -0.80 -7.79 -7.62
CA VAL A 131 -0.18 -7.27 -6.39
C VAL A 131 1.11 -6.48 -6.67
N VAL A 132 1.80 -6.78 -7.77
CA VAL A 132 3.08 -6.14 -8.12
C VAL A 132 2.85 -4.77 -8.71
N GLU A 133 1.88 -4.64 -9.60
CA GLU A 133 1.46 -3.34 -10.10
C GLU A 133 0.95 -2.46 -8.94
N GLY A 134 0.14 -3.01 -8.03
CA GLY A 134 -0.30 -2.29 -6.83
C GLY A 134 0.85 -1.82 -5.94
N ALA A 135 1.86 -2.67 -5.74
CA ALA A 135 3.07 -2.31 -4.99
C ALA A 135 3.88 -1.19 -5.67
N LEU A 136 3.98 -1.20 -7.01
CA LEU A 136 4.69 -0.16 -7.78
C LEU A 136 3.96 1.18 -7.76
N ALA A 137 2.63 1.15 -7.92
CA ALA A 137 1.82 2.36 -7.82
C ALA A 137 1.99 3.02 -6.45
N LEU A 138 1.97 2.21 -5.38
CA LEU A 138 2.18 2.68 -4.02
C LEU A 138 3.62 3.21 -3.80
N GLU A 139 4.64 2.50 -4.29
CA GLU A 139 6.04 2.92 -4.22
C GLU A 139 6.28 4.27 -4.91
N ALA A 140 5.69 4.47 -6.09
CA ALA A 140 5.84 5.70 -6.87
C ALA A 140 5.13 6.89 -6.20
N ALA A 141 3.95 6.68 -5.61
CA ALA A 141 3.15 7.76 -5.04
C ALA A 141 3.63 8.20 -3.63
N THR A 142 4.03 7.24 -2.78
CA THR A 142 4.32 7.47 -1.35
C THR A 142 5.31 8.62 -1.05
N PRO A 143 6.41 8.82 -1.81
CA PRO A 143 7.39 9.88 -1.53
C PRO A 143 6.81 11.30 -1.57
N PHE A 144 5.70 11.50 -2.27
CA PHE A 144 5.06 12.81 -2.43
C PHE A 144 4.03 13.12 -1.35
N PHE A 145 3.67 12.12 -0.53
CA PHE A 145 2.76 12.32 0.60
C PHE A 145 3.53 12.71 1.88
N PRO A 146 2.96 13.61 2.71
CA PRO A 146 3.60 14.05 3.94
C PRO A 146 3.68 12.91 4.96
N ARG A 147 4.58 13.08 5.94
CA ARG A 147 4.66 12.19 7.11
C ARG A 147 3.31 12.12 7.83
N GLY A 148 2.99 10.96 8.37
CA GLY A 148 1.71 10.69 9.04
C GLY A 148 0.57 10.26 8.11
N THR A 149 0.77 10.27 6.79
CA THR A 149 -0.20 9.73 5.83
C THR A 149 -0.44 8.24 6.06
N VAL A 150 -1.70 7.81 5.97
CA VAL A 150 -2.11 6.40 6.02
C VAL A 150 -2.49 5.94 4.63
N HIS A 151 -1.79 4.94 4.10
CA HIS A 151 -2.05 4.38 2.78
C HIS A 151 -2.82 3.07 2.90
N VAL A 152 -3.97 3.00 2.25
CA VAL A 152 -4.76 1.77 2.18
C VAL A 152 -4.54 1.13 0.81
N ALA A 153 -3.98 -0.07 0.79
CA ALA A 153 -3.77 -0.82 -0.45
C ALA A 153 -4.54 -2.13 -0.41
N VAL A 154 -5.50 -2.33 -1.31
CA VAL A 154 -6.34 -3.53 -1.38
C VAL A 154 -6.34 -4.06 -2.81
N ILE A 155 -5.34 -4.91 -3.08
CA ILE A 155 -5.24 -5.77 -4.25
C ILE A 155 -5.14 -7.17 -3.67
N ASP A 156 -6.28 -7.88 -3.56
CA ASP A 156 -6.41 -9.01 -2.65
C ASP A 156 -7.10 -10.23 -3.27
N PRO A 157 -6.39 -11.00 -4.11
CA PRO A 157 -6.93 -12.27 -4.63
C PRO A 157 -7.18 -13.31 -3.53
N GLY A 158 -6.60 -13.13 -2.34
CA GLY A 158 -6.72 -14.03 -1.19
C GLY A 158 -7.79 -13.62 -0.17
N VAL A 159 -8.71 -12.72 -0.52
CA VAL A 159 -9.75 -12.26 0.41
C VAL A 159 -10.56 -13.44 0.98
N GLY A 160 -10.91 -13.37 2.27
CA GLY A 160 -11.68 -14.41 2.95
C GLY A 160 -10.94 -15.74 3.21
N THR A 161 -9.63 -15.79 2.94
CA THR A 161 -8.78 -16.96 3.22
C THR A 161 -7.99 -16.80 4.54
N ALA A 162 -7.00 -17.65 4.77
CA ALA A 162 -6.10 -17.58 5.93
C ALA A 162 -5.07 -16.43 5.88
N ARG A 163 -5.00 -15.67 4.77
CA ARG A 163 -4.03 -14.56 4.65
C ARG A 163 -4.34 -13.47 5.68
N ARG A 164 -3.32 -13.05 6.44
CA ARG A 164 -3.48 -12.03 7.48
C ARG A 164 -3.75 -10.65 6.89
N GLY A 165 -4.46 -9.81 7.63
CA GLY A 165 -4.42 -8.36 7.42
C GLY A 165 -3.20 -7.79 8.14
N MET A 166 -2.61 -6.73 7.61
CA MET A 166 -1.37 -6.18 8.15
C MET A 166 -1.35 -4.66 8.08
N VAL A 167 -0.67 -4.08 9.07
CA VAL A 167 -0.28 -2.67 9.10
C VAL A 167 1.23 -2.58 9.16
N VAL A 168 1.81 -1.75 8.31
CA VAL A 168 3.24 -1.46 8.28
C VAL A 168 3.43 0.02 8.60
N ALA A 169 4.26 0.33 9.59
CA ALA A 169 4.76 1.68 9.81
C ALA A 169 6.19 1.75 9.27
N ALA A 170 6.42 2.60 8.26
CA ALA A 170 7.73 2.76 7.63
C ALA A 170 7.87 4.17 7.05
N ARG A 171 9.09 4.72 7.03
CA ARG A 171 9.39 6.05 6.44
C ARG A 171 8.50 7.19 6.98
N GLY A 172 8.07 7.09 8.24
CA GLY A 172 7.18 8.06 8.88
C GLY A 172 5.74 8.07 8.36
N GLN A 173 5.32 7.03 7.65
CA GLN A 173 3.95 6.85 7.13
C GLN A 173 3.44 5.46 7.52
N VAL A 174 2.14 5.20 7.33
CA VAL A 174 1.49 3.92 7.69
C VAL A 174 0.84 3.31 6.45
N PHE A 175 0.92 1.99 6.32
CA PHE A 175 0.35 1.22 5.21
C PHE A 175 -0.56 0.14 5.76
N VAL A 176 -1.78 -0.01 5.22
CA VAL A 176 -2.83 -0.89 5.74
C VAL A 176 -3.40 -1.73 4.60
N GLY A 177 -3.42 -3.05 4.74
CA GLY A 177 -3.86 -3.93 3.65
C GLY A 177 -3.58 -5.42 3.88
N PRO A 178 -3.72 -6.27 2.85
CA PRO A 178 -3.45 -7.69 2.95
C PRO A 178 -1.95 -7.97 3.04
N ASP A 179 -1.57 -8.98 3.82
CA ASP A 179 -0.20 -9.48 3.78
C ASP A 179 0.00 -10.48 2.64
N ASN A 180 0.15 -9.95 1.44
CA ASN A 180 0.38 -10.72 0.21
C ASN A 180 1.59 -10.22 -0.59
N GLY A 181 2.39 -9.35 0.02
CA GLY A 181 3.54 -8.72 -0.62
C GLY A 181 3.32 -7.30 -1.16
N VAL A 182 2.10 -6.75 -1.15
CA VAL A 182 1.85 -5.38 -1.65
C VAL A 182 2.75 -4.31 -0.98
N PHE A 183 3.15 -4.53 0.28
CA PHE A 183 4.03 -3.62 1.03
C PHE A 183 5.53 -3.88 0.86
N THR A 184 5.94 -4.78 -0.03
CA THR A 184 7.36 -5.12 -0.26
C THR A 184 8.29 -3.91 -0.40
N PRO A 185 7.94 -2.82 -1.12
CA PRO A 185 8.81 -1.64 -1.24
C PRO A 185 9.19 -0.98 0.10
N PHE A 186 8.34 -1.10 1.12
CA PHE A 186 8.48 -0.44 2.41
C PHE A 186 9.10 -1.32 3.49
N LEU A 187 9.43 -2.57 3.14
CA LEU A 187 9.99 -3.54 4.07
C LEU A 187 11.52 -3.68 3.92
N SER A 188 12.18 -2.71 3.29
CA SER A 188 13.63 -2.67 3.11
C SER A 188 14.32 -1.98 4.31
N GLY A 189 15.53 -2.43 4.65
CA GLY A 189 16.28 -1.90 5.79
C GLY A 189 15.68 -2.29 7.16
N THR A 190 15.99 -1.48 8.18
CA THR A 190 15.57 -1.70 9.58
C THR A 190 14.52 -0.71 10.08
N ASP A 191 14.16 0.30 9.29
CA ASP A 191 13.23 1.36 9.68
C ASP A 191 11.78 1.05 9.27
N TRP A 192 11.31 -0.13 9.68
CA TRP A 192 9.91 -0.51 9.55
C TRP A 192 9.47 -1.39 10.72
N ARG A 193 8.18 -1.36 11.01
CA ARG A 193 7.51 -2.30 11.91
C ARG A 193 6.21 -2.75 11.30
N ALA A 194 5.86 -4.00 11.49
CA ALA A 194 4.60 -4.55 11.03
C ALA A 194 3.80 -5.14 12.19
N PHE A 195 2.48 -5.07 12.08
CA PHE A 195 1.52 -5.62 13.03
C PHE A 195 0.40 -6.31 12.27
N GLU A 196 -0.06 -7.43 12.78
CA GLU A 196 -1.25 -8.10 12.25
C GLU A 196 -2.50 -7.29 12.61
N LEU A 197 -3.46 -7.22 11.70
CA LEU A 197 -4.79 -6.66 11.95
C LEU A 197 -5.69 -7.71 12.62
N ALA A 198 -5.42 -8.03 13.88
CA ALA A 198 -6.13 -9.07 14.63
C ALA A 198 -7.27 -8.56 15.52
N ALA A 199 -7.14 -7.33 16.02
CA ALA A 199 -8.06 -6.74 16.99
C ALA A 199 -9.44 -6.41 16.37
N PRO A 200 -10.55 -7.01 16.87
CA PRO A 200 -11.88 -6.84 16.31
C PRO A 200 -12.46 -5.42 16.49
N GLU A 201 -12.01 -4.68 17.50
CA GLU A 201 -12.47 -3.31 17.78
C GLU A 201 -12.08 -2.28 16.71
N TYR A 202 -11.17 -2.64 15.79
CA TYR A 202 -10.74 -1.78 14.68
C TYR A 202 -11.30 -2.24 13.33
N ARG A 203 -12.40 -3.00 13.35
CA ARG A 203 -13.13 -3.50 12.18
C ARG A 203 -14.58 -3.03 12.25
N LEU A 204 -15.31 -3.19 11.15
CA LEU A 204 -16.77 -3.06 11.23
C LEU A 204 -17.36 -4.24 12.04
N PRO A 205 -18.51 -4.06 12.71
CA PRO A 205 -19.15 -5.12 13.50
C PRO A 205 -19.48 -6.38 12.68
N ALA A 206 -19.86 -6.18 11.41
CA ALA A 206 -20.11 -7.27 10.47
C ALA A 206 -18.97 -7.34 9.46
N VAL A 207 -18.23 -8.45 9.48
CA VAL A 207 -17.13 -8.71 8.55
C VAL A 207 -17.59 -9.72 7.50
N SER A 208 -17.72 -9.26 6.25
CA SER A 208 -18.04 -10.12 5.12
C SER A 208 -16.82 -10.95 4.70
N ARG A 209 -17.08 -12.10 4.10
CA ARG A 209 -16.02 -13.00 3.59
C ARG A 209 -15.34 -12.48 2.33
N THR A 210 -15.99 -11.58 1.61
CA THR A 210 -15.56 -11.16 0.26
C THR A 210 -15.12 -9.71 0.20
N PHE A 211 -15.30 -8.92 1.27
CA PHE A 211 -14.99 -7.49 1.22
C PHE A 211 -14.25 -6.96 2.46
N HIS A 212 -13.09 -7.56 2.74
CA HIS A 212 -12.19 -7.07 3.80
C HIS A 212 -11.68 -5.63 3.56
N GLY A 213 -11.70 -5.14 2.31
CA GLY A 213 -11.44 -3.73 2.00
C GLY A 213 -12.31 -2.78 2.85
N ARG A 214 -13.62 -2.96 2.78
CA ARG A 214 -14.60 -2.19 3.54
C ARG A 214 -14.63 -2.57 5.02
N ASP A 215 -14.56 -3.86 5.33
CA ASP A 215 -14.91 -4.32 6.68
C ASP A 215 -13.72 -4.35 7.64
N VAL A 216 -12.49 -4.39 7.13
CA VAL A 216 -11.27 -4.56 7.93
C VAL A 216 -10.27 -3.44 7.65
N PHE A 217 -9.87 -3.24 6.39
CA PHE A 217 -8.77 -2.35 6.05
C PHE A 217 -9.12 -0.87 6.15
N ALA A 218 -10.26 -0.47 5.57
CA ALA A 218 -10.75 0.90 5.67
C ALA A 218 -10.98 1.33 7.14
N PRO A 219 -11.66 0.55 8.00
CA PRO A 219 -11.80 0.86 9.41
C PRO A 219 -10.48 0.95 10.16
N ALA A 220 -9.58 -0.01 9.97
CA ALA A 220 -8.27 0.01 10.61
C ALA A 220 -7.47 1.27 10.24
N ALA A 221 -7.49 1.65 8.97
CA ALA A 221 -6.83 2.87 8.49
C ALA A 221 -7.45 4.13 9.10
N ALA A 222 -8.78 4.19 9.21
CA ALA A 222 -9.48 5.29 9.85
C ALA A 222 -9.11 5.43 11.34
N HIS A 223 -9.05 4.32 12.07
CA HIS A 223 -8.62 4.31 13.47
C HIS A 223 -7.18 4.82 13.64
N VAL A 224 -6.26 4.38 12.77
CA VAL A 224 -4.88 4.89 12.77
C VAL A 224 -4.85 6.39 12.45
N ALA A 225 -5.62 6.82 11.46
CA ALA A 225 -5.69 8.22 11.06
C ALA A 225 -6.10 9.13 12.23
N VAL A 226 -7.07 8.69 13.05
CA VAL A 226 -7.54 9.41 14.24
C VAL A 226 -6.68 9.20 15.50
N GLY A 227 -5.50 8.58 15.36
CA GLY A 227 -4.47 8.55 16.40
C GLY A 227 -4.34 7.23 17.18
N VAL A 228 -5.02 6.15 16.76
CA VAL A 228 -4.77 4.83 17.35
C VAL A 228 -3.35 4.36 16.99
N ASP A 229 -2.57 3.97 18.00
CA ASP A 229 -1.24 3.38 17.79
C ASP A 229 -1.34 2.05 17.04
N VAL A 230 -0.56 1.90 15.96
CA VAL A 230 -0.47 0.68 15.13
C VAL A 230 -0.23 -0.60 15.94
N ALA A 231 0.44 -0.52 17.08
CA ALA A 231 0.70 -1.66 17.95
C ALA A 231 -0.55 -2.17 18.68
N ARG A 232 -1.65 -1.39 18.72
CA ARG A 232 -2.92 -1.84 19.28
C ARG A 232 -3.70 -2.73 18.33
N LEU A 233 -3.39 -2.70 17.03
CA LEU A 233 -4.19 -3.40 16.02
C LEU A 233 -3.94 -4.92 16.02
N GLY A 234 -2.84 -5.37 16.64
CA GLY A 234 -2.56 -6.78 16.87
C GLY A 234 -1.08 -7.06 17.12
N PRO A 235 -0.68 -8.35 17.14
CA PRO A 235 0.69 -8.77 17.43
C PRO A 235 1.68 -8.28 16.37
N ALA A 236 2.94 -8.11 16.77
CA ALA A 236 4.01 -7.76 15.85
C ALA A 236 4.26 -8.87 14.82
N VAL A 237 4.46 -8.47 13.57
CA VAL A 237 4.78 -9.36 12.44
C VAL A 237 6.26 -9.21 12.09
N THR A 238 6.98 -10.32 12.13
CA THR A 238 8.42 -10.37 11.81
C THR A 238 8.73 -11.02 10.47
N ASP A 239 7.75 -11.70 9.88
CA ASP A 239 7.86 -12.53 8.68
C ASP A 239 6.87 -12.09 7.58
N PRO A 240 6.74 -10.79 7.24
CA PRO A 240 5.78 -10.32 6.25
C PRO A 240 6.01 -11.01 4.89
N VAL A 241 4.92 -11.29 4.17
CA VAL A 241 5.01 -11.81 2.80
C VAL A 241 5.69 -10.75 1.93
N ARG A 242 6.62 -11.19 1.09
CA ARG A 242 7.36 -10.32 0.17
C ARG A 242 7.21 -10.85 -1.25
N LEU A 243 7.08 -9.91 -2.20
CA LEU A 243 7.08 -10.21 -3.61
C LEU A 243 8.46 -10.76 -4.02
N ALA A 244 8.44 -11.90 -4.71
CA ALA A 244 9.61 -12.45 -5.37
C ALA A 244 9.87 -11.69 -6.68
N TRP A 245 10.29 -10.43 -6.58
CA TRP A 245 10.82 -9.67 -7.71
C TRP A 245 12.33 -9.46 -7.52
N GLU A 246 13.11 -9.82 -8.54
CA GLU A 246 14.57 -9.83 -8.42
C GLU A 246 15.11 -8.41 -8.27
N GLY A 247 15.66 -8.09 -7.10
CA GLY A 247 16.43 -6.87 -6.90
C GLY A 247 17.69 -6.85 -7.76
N ALA A 248 18.27 -5.66 -7.93
CA ALA A 248 19.53 -5.48 -8.64
C ALA A 248 20.63 -6.37 -8.04
N ARG A 249 21.33 -7.14 -8.87
CA ARG A 249 22.50 -7.93 -8.49
C ARG A 249 23.71 -7.41 -9.22
N GLU A 250 24.80 -7.25 -8.50
CA GLU A 250 26.07 -6.90 -9.11
C GLU A 250 26.84 -8.17 -9.47
N ARG A 251 27.34 -8.25 -10.70
CA ARG A 251 28.15 -9.35 -11.18
C ARG A 251 29.21 -8.86 -12.15
N ALA A 252 30.48 -9.06 -11.79
CA ALA A 252 31.63 -8.76 -12.66
C ALA A 252 31.61 -7.34 -13.27
N GLY A 253 31.28 -6.32 -12.47
CA GLY A 253 31.21 -4.93 -12.92
C GLY A 253 29.96 -4.60 -13.75
N THR A 254 28.95 -5.46 -13.75
CA THR A 254 27.64 -5.22 -14.36
C THR A 254 26.53 -5.29 -13.31
N LEU A 255 25.46 -4.55 -13.54
CA LEU A 255 24.22 -4.65 -12.76
C LEU A 255 23.19 -5.44 -13.54
N GLU A 256 22.76 -6.55 -12.97
CA GLU A 256 21.67 -7.38 -13.47
C GLU A 256 20.39 -7.07 -12.71
N GLY A 257 19.30 -6.88 -13.44
CA GLY A 257 17.95 -6.79 -12.89
C GLY A 257 16.97 -7.51 -13.81
N ALA A 258 15.69 -7.23 -13.63
CA ALA A 258 14.64 -7.81 -14.46
C ALA A 258 13.54 -6.79 -14.72
N VAL A 259 12.79 -7.02 -15.80
CA VAL A 259 11.48 -6.38 -15.99
C VAL A 259 10.57 -6.84 -14.85
N ILE A 260 10.04 -5.91 -14.08
CA ILE A 260 9.13 -6.20 -12.97
C ILE A 260 7.68 -5.90 -13.32
N HIS A 261 7.44 -5.01 -14.28
CA HIS A 261 6.11 -4.67 -14.78
C HIS A 261 6.18 -4.25 -16.25
N VAL A 262 5.09 -4.49 -16.97
CA VAL A 262 4.87 -3.99 -18.33
C VAL A 262 3.65 -3.10 -18.25
N ASP A 263 3.83 -1.80 -18.49
CA ASP A 263 2.73 -0.87 -18.39
C ASP A 263 1.75 -1.01 -19.56
N ARG A 264 0.64 -0.25 -19.51
CA ARG A 264 -0.40 -0.26 -20.53
C ARG A 264 0.09 0.13 -21.94
N PHE A 265 1.16 0.92 -22.04
CA PHE A 265 1.75 1.32 -23.32
C PHE A 265 2.77 0.29 -23.83
N GLY A 266 3.12 -0.69 -23.00
CA GLY A 266 4.11 -1.71 -23.30
C GLY A 266 5.53 -1.30 -22.95
N ASN A 267 5.71 -0.26 -22.13
CA ASN A 267 7.01 0.09 -21.56
C ASN A 267 7.38 -0.95 -20.50
N LEU A 268 8.68 -1.22 -20.37
CA LEU A 268 9.22 -2.16 -19.41
C LEU A 268 9.75 -1.39 -18.21
N VAL A 269 9.09 -1.54 -17.06
CA VAL A 269 9.60 -1.04 -15.78
C VAL A 269 10.53 -2.09 -15.20
N THR A 270 11.75 -1.69 -14.82
CA THR A 270 12.78 -2.62 -14.34
C THR A 270 12.98 -2.55 -12.82
N SER A 271 13.60 -3.58 -12.25
CA SER A 271 13.99 -3.58 -10.83
C SER A 271 15.17 -2.66 -10.51
N LEU A 272 15.77 -2.04 -11.53
CA LEU A 272 16.96 -1.19 -11.39
C LEU A 272 16.53 0.26 -11.15
N PHE A 273 17.01 0.87 -10.06
CA PHE A 273 16.87 2.31 -9.85
C PHE A 273 17.96 3.07 -10.61
N ALA A 274 17.57 4.11 -11.35
CA ALA A 274 18.49 4.86 -12.21
C ALA A 274 19.64 5.50 -11.41
N GLU A 275 19.35 6.05 -10.23
CA GLU A 275 20.38 6.60 -9.34
C GLU A 275 21.34 5.53 -8.83
N ALA A 276 20.83 4.36 -8.45
CA ALA A 276 21.67 3.25 -7.98
C ALA A 276 22.58 2.71 -9.09
N VAL A 277 22.09 2.72 -10.34
CA VAL A 277 22.88 2.40 -11.54
C VAL A 277 23.95 3.46 -11.76
N ALA A 278 23.59 4.74 -11.77
CA ALA A 278 24.51 5.85 -11.99
C ALA A 278 25.61 5.91 -10.91
N ALA A 279 25.25 5.73 -9.64
CA ALA A 279 26.18 5.72 -8.52
C ALA A 279 27.21 4.58 -8.59
N ARG A 280 26.86 3.45 -9.22
CA ARG A 280 27.72 2.26 -9.30
C ARG A 280 28.53 2.18 -10.58
N LEU A 281 27.93 2.54 -11.71
CA LEU A 281 28.52 2.34 -13.05
C LEU A 281 28.93 3.65 -13.74
N GLY A 282 28.62 4.80 -13.14
CA GLY A 282 28.83 6.12 -13.72
C GLY A 282 27.77 6.52 -14.77
N ALA A 283 27.98 7.66 -15.43
CA ALA A 283 27.01 8.21 -16.39
C ALA A 283 26.99 7.48 -17.75
N ARG A 284 28.10 6.83 -18.11
CA ARG A 284 28.28 6.16 -19.41
C ARG A 284 27.98 4.68 -19.29
N ILE A 285 26.70 4.36 -19.41
CA ILE A 285 26.19 2.99 -19.30
C ILE A 285 25.65 2.47 -20.63
N ARG A 286 25.61 1.14 -20.76
CA ARG A 286 24.94 0.40 -21.81
C ARG A 286 23.88 -0.46 -21.16
N VAL A 287 22.63 -0.27 -21.57
CA VAL A 287 21.51 -1.14 -21.20
C VAL A 287 21.38 -2.24 -22.24
N SER A 288 21.11 -3.46 -21.82
CA SER A 288 20.86 -4.59 -22.71
C SER A 288 19.73 -5.46 -22.19
N VAL A 289 18.87 -5.87 -23.12
CA VAL A 289 17.79 -6.84 -22.87
C VAL A 289 17.87 -7.92 -23.93
N ARG A 290 17.97 -9.18 -23.49
CA ARG A 290 18.16 -10.34 -24.38
C ARG A 290 19.29 -10.17 -25.39
N GLY A 291 20.41 -9.58 -24.95
CA GLY A 291 21.58 -9.36 -25.79
C GLY A 291 21.47 -8.18 -26.77
N ARG A 292 20.30 -7.53 -26.88
CA ARG A 292 20.14 -6.32 -27.69
C ARG A 292 20.53 -5.10 -26.86
N ALA A 293 21.52 -4.35 -27.33
CA ALA A 293 21.89 -3.08 -26.75
C ALA A 293 20.79 -2.02 -26.97
N ILE A 294 20.49 -1.26 -25.93
CA ILE A 294 19.46 -0.23 -25.91
C ILE A 294 20.13 1.10 -25.57
N PRO A 295 19.96 2.13 -26.42
CA PRO A 295 20.54 3.45 -26.15
C PRO A 295 19.86 4.09 -24.94
N MET A 296 20.65 4.81 -24.13
CA MET A 296 20.10 5.69 -23.10
C MET A 296 19.63 7.00 -23.74
N VAL A 297 18.46 7.46 -23.33
CA VAL A 297 17.87 8.76 -23.68
C VAL A 297 17.38 9.47 -22.43
N ASN A 298 17.31 10.80 -22.46
CA ASN A 298 16.77 11.59 -21.34
C ASN A 298 15.25 11.67 -21.37
N THR A 299 14.67 11.67 -22.57
CA THR A 299 13.22 11.77 -22.78
C THR A 299 12.80 11.01 -24.03
N TYR A 300 11.52 10.66 -24.09
CA TYR A 300 10.90 10.00 -25.25
C TYR A 300 11.11 10.76 -26.57
N GLY A 301 11.25 12.09 -26.51
CA GLY A 301 11.44 12.95 -27.69
C GLY A 301 12.78 12.77 -28.42
N GLU A 302 13.80 12.22 -27.75
CA GLU A 302 15.12 11.94 -28.35
C GLU A 302 15.11 10.68 -29.23
N LEU A 303 14.04 9.88 -29.16
CA LEU A 303 13.87 8.70 -30.00
C LEU A 303 13.15 9.08 -31.28
N GLU A 304 13.61 8.57 -32.42
CA GLU A 304 12.82 8.57 -33.65
C GLU A 304 11.52 7.78 -33.46
N ARG A 305 10.53 8.01 -34.32
CA ARG A 305 9.28 7.24 -34.29
C ARG A 305 9.58 5.74 -34.44
N GLY A 306 9.08 4.91 -33.51
CA GLY A 306 9.42 3.48 -33.44
C GLY A 306 10.82 3.18 -32.87
N GLY A 307 11.58 4.20 -32.49
CA GLY A 307 12.87 4.06 -31.84
C GLY A 307 12.75 3.46 -30.43
N LEU A 308 13.68 2.58 -30.08
CA LEU A 308 13.77 1.91 -28.78
C LEU A 308 14.83 2.63 -27.93
N GLY A 309 14.49 2.97 -26.68
CA GLY A 309 15.41 3.60 -25.74
C GLY A 309 15.17 3.17 -24.30
N ALA A 310 16.20 3.38 -23.48
CA ALA A 310 16.13 3.26 -22.03
C ALA A 310 16.26 4.66 -21.40
N LEU A 311 15.51 4.92 -20.34
CA LEU A 311 15.51 6.21 -19.66
C LEU A 311 15.29 6.02 -18.16
N ALA A 312 15.63 7.06 -17.39
CA ALA A 312 15.19 7.14 -16.01
C ALA A 312 13.70 7.55 -16.00
N GLY A 313 12.83 6.63 -15.59
CA GLY A 313 11.41 6.89 -15.42
C GLY A 313 11.12 7.84 -14.27
N SER A 314 9.92 8.42 -14.25
CA SER A 314 9.48 9.34 -13.20
C SER A 314 9.38 8.68 -11.82
N SER A 315 9.29 7.35 -11.76
CA SER A 315 9.36 6.54 -10.54
C SER A 315 10.79 6.34 -10.01
N GLY A 316 11.81 6.90 -10.68
CA GLY A 316 13.22 6.70 -10.37
C GLY A 316 13.78 5.36 -10.84
N ARG A 317 12.95 4.50 -11.44
CA ARG A 317 13.35 3.22 -12.04
C ARG A 317 13.87 3.42 -13.46
N LEU A 318 14.78 2.55 -13.89
CA LEU A 318 15.16 2.47 -15.29
C LEU A 318 13.97 1.85 -16.06
N GLU A 319 13.53 2.55 -17.09
CA GLU A 319 12.42 2.16 -17.97
C GLU A 319 12.95 1.95 -19.39
N ILE A 320 12.30 1.05 -20.13
CA ILE A 320 12.62 0.80 -21.54
C ILE A 320 11.35 0.97 -22.35
N ALA A 321 11.41 1.83 -23.36
CA ALA A 321 10.26 2.25 -24.13
C ALA A 321 10.54 2.27 -25.63
N VAL A 322 9.46 2.17 -26.41
CA VAL A 322 9.47 2.44 -27.85
C VAL A 322 8.60 3.65 -28.10
N ARG A 323 9.11 4.68 -28.78
CA ARG A 323 8.30 5.85 -29.13
C ARG A 323 7.14 5.43 -30.03
N GLU A 324 5.91 5.66 -29.55
CA GLU A 324 4.66 5.26 -30.21
C GLU A 324 4.55 3.75 -30.47
N GLY A 325 5.13 2.92 -29.61
CA GLY A 325 5.06 1.47 -29.74
C GLY A 325 5.25 0.75 -28.41
N SER A 326 5.33 -0.58 -28.47
CA SER A 326 5.50 -1.44 -27.30
C SER A 326 6.92 -2.00 -27.24
N ALA A 327 7.67 -1.63 -26.19
CA ALA A 327 8.98 -2.22 -25.92
C ALA A 327 8.87 -3.72 -25.58
N ALA A 328 7.81 -4.11 -24.87
CA ALA A 328 7.50 -5.51 -24.61
C ALA A 328 7.35 -6.32 -25.90
N ALA A 329 6.59 -5.81 -26.89
CA ALA A 329 6.46 -6.47 -28.17
C ALA A 329 7.78 -6.50 -28.95
N ALA A 330 8.46 -5.34 -29.05
CA ALA A 330 9.69 -5.19 -29.83
C ALA A 330 10.85 -6.08 -29.31
N LEU A 331 10.93 -6.27 -27.99
CA LEU A 331 11.95 -7.10 -27.34
C LEU A 331 11.45 -8.52 -26.99
N ARG A 332 10.18 -8.82 -27.29
CA ARG A 332 9.45 -10.00 -26.81
C ARG A 332 9.61 -10.21 -25.30
N ALA A 333 9.73 -9.12 -24.56
CA ALA A 333 10.01 -9.08 -23.14
C ALA A 333 8.72 -9.12 -22.34
N ARG A 334 8.82 -9.70 -21.15
CA ARG A 334 7.74 -9.83 -20.16
C ARG A 334 8.34 -9.72 -18.76
N ARG A 335 7.49 -9.65 -17.73
CA ARG A 335 7.93 -9.75 -16.34
C ARG A 335 8.88 -10.94 -16.13
N GLY A 336 9.98 -10.70 -15.41
CA GLY A 336 11.09 -11.64 -15.21
C GLY A 336 12.13 -11.67 -16.35
N THR A 337 11.93 -10.93 -17.44
CA THR A 337 12.97 -10.83 -18.49
C THR A 337 14.18 -10.09 -17.93
N ARG A 338 15.36 -10.71 -18.03
CA ARG A 338 16.62 -10.14 -17.54
C ARG A 338 16.97 -8.84 -18.27
N VAL A 339 17.43 -7.87 -17.50
CA VAL A 339 18.00 -6.60 -17.94
C VAL A 339 19.42 -6.51 -17.38
N THR A 340 20.38 -6.15 -18.22
CA THR A 340 21.78 -5.97 -17.79
C THR A 340 22.24 -4.56 -18.11
N VAL A 341 22.94 -3.94 -17.17
CA VAL A 341 23.56 -2.63 -17.34
C VAL A 341 25.05 -2.77 -17.10
N SER A 342 25.85 -2.30 -18.05
CA SER A 342 27.32 -2.32 -17.96
C SER A 342 27.88 -0.93 -18.26
N PRO A 343 29.09 -0.59 -17.81
CA PRO A 343 29.80 0.59 -18.29
C PRO A 343 30.01 0.49 -19.81
N THR A 344 29.95 1.61 -20.53
CA THR A 344 30.54 1.66 -21.87
C THR A 344 32.04 1.87 -21.70
N SER A 345 32.84 0.89 -22.12
CA SER A 345 34.30 1.06 -22.19
C SER A 345 34.59 2.27 -23.08
N SER A 346 35.30 3.28 -22.56
CA SER A 346 35.97 4.22 -23.44
C SER A 346 36.85 3.39 -24.38
N SER A 347 36.76 3.64 -25.69
CA SER A 347 37.79 3.15 -26.58
C SER A 347 39.13 3.63 -26.00
N ARG A 348 40.00 2.70 -25.59
CA ARG A 348 41.42 3.02 -25.46
C ARG A 348 41.84 3.53 -26.83
N ASN A 349 42.11 4.83 -26.92
CA ASN A 349 42.68 5.43 -28.11
C ASN A 349 44.02 4.69 -28.39
N PRO A 350 44.20 3.98 -29.53
CA PRO A 350 45.45 3.28 -29.81
C PRO A 350 46.63 4.23 -30.10
N ALA A 351 46.40 5.55 -30.12
CA ALA A 351 47.37 6.53 -30.63
C ALA A 351 48.48 6.97 -29.65
N ARG A 352 48.85 6.17 -28.63
CA ARG A 352 49.99 6.50 -27.73
C ARG A 352 51.03 5.40 -27.58
N ALA A 353 51.10 4.46 -28.52
CA ALA A 353 52.20 3.50 -28.64
C ALA A 353 53.03 3.76 -29.91
N ARG A 354 53.59 4.97 -30.03
CA ARG A 354 54.79 5.23 -30.84
C ARG A 354 55.67 6.18 -30.06
N GLY A 355 56.60 5.62 -29.30
CA GLY A 355 57.73 6.39 -28.77
C GLY A 355 58.70 6.72 -29.91
N PRO A 356 59.38 7.88 -29.87
CA PRO A 356 60.45 8.16 -30.81
C PRO A 356 61.63 7.24 -30.51
N SER A 357 62.07 6.54 -31.56
CA SER A 357 63.31 5.77 -31.66
C SER A 357 64.54 6.66 -31.65
#